data_AF-A0A7C6SXN2-F1
#
_entry.id   AF-A0A7C6SXN2-F1
#
_cell.length_a   1.000
_cell.length_b   1.000
_cell.length_c   1.000
_cell.angle_alpha   90.00
_cell.angle_beta   90.00
_cell.angle_gamma   90.00
#
_symmetry.space_group_name_H-M   'P 1'
#
loop_
_entity.id
_entity.type
_entity.pdbx_description
1 polymer ?
#
loop_
_entity_poly.entity_id
_entity_poly.type
_entity_poly.pdbx_seq_one_letter_code
_entity_poly.pdbx_strand_id
1 'polypeptide(L)'
;EKEKAIVKTLIGIANYEAGKTSVAKEMFQEVLGEFPHDPVADYYVQIIEYAEKKKSVLFPTKPQLGRKEAAALRGVVLVNSGAKYTVTPHVELTLGTETDTPLEGFFLSAGDDSFRWHNWQSMNIPWRIRGEEDGVKKINVVYYAEGFDQTAIADTSIALDRRPPWGSFGINDGGKYTNDTSVRLNFSVYDKLSGVAGICLSNDGMVWTDWTTYRSSIYNWQLPPGDGTKKVYARVHDGAGNISGVITSSIQLDTTPPLLWFINLKHLSPTSVEITWMTDEDCDSAVEFRLDTDRRQIVTIRDDEFTTHHVIRLENLKPSTKYRFKALSRDLAGNLSVSREYSFATKAQNEK
;
A
#
# COMPACT_ATOMS: atom_id res chain seq x y z
N GLU A 1 -48.16 -36.70 -22.67
CA GLU A 1 -47.81 -35.50 -23.48
C GLU A 1 -46.83 -34.58 -22.78
N LYS A 2 -47.12 -34.07 -21.57
CA LYS A 2 -46.17 -33.23 -20.80
C LYS A 2 -44.78 -33.86 -20.57
N GLU A 3 -44.71 -35.14 -20.23
CA GLU A 3 -43.40 -35.82 -20.07
C GLU A 3 -42.59 -35.88 -21.37
N LYS A 4 -43.25 -35.99 -22.52
CA LYS A 4 -42.61 -36.01 -23.84
C LYS A 4 -42.04 -34.64 -24.20
N ALA A 5 -42.76 -33.56 -23.88
CA ALA A 5 -42.30 -32.19 -24.04
C ALA A 5 -41.09 -31.90 -23.14
N ILE A 6 -41.12 -32.31 -21.88
CA ILE A 6 -39.99 -32.16 -20.94
C ILE A 6 -38.75 -32.88 -21.48
N VAL A 7 -38.88 -34.12 -21.95
CA VAL A 7 -37.77 -34.89 -22.53
C VAL A 7 -37.22 -34.19 -23.79
N LYS A 8 -38.09 -33.68 -24.67
CA LYS A 8 -37.65 -32.91 -25.86
C LYS A 8 -36.92 -31.63 -25.48
N THR A 9 -37.42 -30.87 -24.50
CA THR A 9 -36.77 -29.65 -24.01
C THR A 9 -35.38 -29.96 -23.45
N LEU A 10 -35.23 -31.03 -22.67
CA LEU A 10 -33.93 -31.46 -22.13
C LEU A 10 -32.95 -31.87 -23.23
N ILE A 11 -33.42 -32.58 -24.26
CA ILE A 11 -32.58 -32.94 -25.42
C ILE A 11 -32.21 -31.70 -26.25
N GLY A 12 -33.13 -30.74 -26.39
CA GLY A 12 -32.86 -29.45 -27.01
C GLY A 12 -31.73 -28.69 -26.29
N ILE A 13 -31.78 -28.64 -24.96
CA ILE A 13 -30.73 -28.02 -24.13
C ILE A 13 -29.39 -28.75 -24.33
N ALA A 14 -29.38 -30.08 -24.30
CA ALA A 14 -28.15 -30.85 -24.51
C ALA A 14 -27.53 -30.61 -25.90
N ASN A 15 -28.34 -30.48 -26.95
CA ASN A 15 -27.86 -30.13 -28.29
C ASN A 15 -27.36 -28.68 -28.37
N TYR A 16 -28.00 -27.75 -27.66
CA TYR A 16 -27.55 -26.36 -27.57
C TYR A 16 -26.17 -26.25 -26.91
N GLU A 17 -25.97 -26.92 -25.77
CA GLU A 17 -24.68 -26.97 -25.05
C GLU A 17 -23.58 -27.68 -25.87
N ALA A 18 -23.95 -28.67 -26.68
CA ALA A 18 -23.06 -29.33 -27.63
C ALA A 18 -22.75 -28.48 -28.90
N GLY A 19 -23.26 -27.25 -28.98
CA GLY A 19 -23.03 -26.32 -30.10
C GLY A 19 -23.89 -26.58 -31.34
N LYS A 20 -24.81 -27.56 -31.30
CA LYS A 20 -25.70 -27.93 -32.41
C LYS A 20 -26.96 -27.06 -32.40
N THR A 21 -26.75 -25.74 -32.49
CA THR A 21 -27.77 -24.71 -32.27
C THR A 21 -28.97 -24.80 -33.21
N SER A 22 -28.80 -25.17 -34.49
CA SER A 22 -29.91 -25.34 -35.43
C SER A 22 -30.83 -26.51 -35.05
N VAL A 23 -30.25 -27.64 -34.64
CA VAL A 23 -31.00 -28.83 -34.18
C VAL A 23 -31.73 -28.52 -32.87
N ALA A 24 -31.06 -27.83 -31.95
CA ALA A 24 -31.68 -27.40 -30.70
C ALA A 24 -32.89 -26.49 -30.94
N LYS A 25 -32.76 -25.50 -31.84
CA LYS A 25 -33.84 -24.56 -32.18
C LYS A 25 -35.08 -25.28 -32.73
N GLU A 26 -34.90 -26.21 -33.66
CA GLU A 26 -35.99 -27.01 -34.23
C GLU A 26 -36.75 -27.77 -33.15
N MET A 27 -36.03 -28.41 -32.22
CA MET A 27 -36.63 -29.14 -31.09
C MET A 27 -37.43 -28.23 -30.15
N PHE A 28 -36.93 -27.03 -29.85
CA PHE A 28 -37.69 -26.07 -29.03
C PHE A 28 -38.93 -25.53 -29.76
N GLN A 29 -38.84 -25.30 -31.08
CA GLN A 29 -39.99 -24.88 -31.88
C GLN A 29 -41.07 -25.97 -31.98
N GLU A 30 -40.69 -27.25 -32.05
CA GLU A 30 -41.65 -28.35 -31.93
C GLU A 30 -42.35 -28.36 -30.57
N VAL A 31 -41.61 -28.12 -29.47
CA VAL A 31 -42.21 -28.01 -28.13
C VAL A 31 -43.18 -26.85 -28.06
N LEU A 32 -42.85 -25.69 -28.65
CA LEU A 32 -43.75 -24.53 -28.70
C LEU A 32 -44.97 -24.75 -29.62
N GLY A 33 -44.85 -25.60 -30.64
CA GLY A 33 -45.98 -26.00 -31.47
C GLY A 33 -47.05 -26.78 -30.68
N GLU A 34 -46.62 -27.61 -29.73
CA GLU A 34 -47.52 -28.36 -28.84
C GLU A 34 -47.89 -27.55 -27.58
N PHE A 35 -46.98 -26.71 -27.08
CA PHE A 35 -47.13 -25.89 -25.86
C PHE A 35 -46.65 -24.44 -26.12
N PRO A 36 -47.51 -23.58 -26.71
CA PRO A 36 -47.13 -22.24 -27.19
C PRO A 36 -46.62 -21.25 -26.13
N HIS A 37 -46.71 -21.60 -24.85
CA HIS A 37 -46.28 -20.77 -23.74
C HIS A 37 -45.27 -21.50 -22.84
N ASP A 38 -44.56 -22.52 -23.35
CA ASP A 38 -43.48 -23.17 -22.62
C ASP A 38 -42.30 -22.18 -22.43
N PRO A 39 -42.03 -21.74 -21.19
CA PRO A 39 -41.09 -20.64 -20.95
C PRO A 39 -39.64 -21.04 -21.19
N VAL A 40 -39.32 -22.34 -21.16
CA VAL A 40 -37.95 -22.81 -21.37
C VAL A 40 -37.66 -22.90 -22.86
N ALA A 41 -38.56 -23.49 -23.63
CA ALA A 41 -38.39 -23.57 -25.08
C ALA A 41 -38.35 -22.17 -25.74
N ASP A 42 -39.24 -21.27 -25.34
CA ASP A 42 -39.28 -19.88 -25.84
C ASP A 42 -37.97 -19.13 -25.53
N TYR A 43 -37.47 -19.23 -24.29
CA TYR A 43 -36.20 -18.64 -23.87
C TYR A 43 -35.02 -19.09 -24.74
N TYR A 44 -34.89 -20.39 -25.00
CA TYR A 44 -33.77 -20.90 -25.82
C TYR A 44 -33.90 -20.54 -27.30
N VAL A 45 -35.11 -20.48 -27.87
CA VAL A 45 -35.30 -19.98 -29.24
C VAL A 45 -34.87 -18.52 -29.34
N GLN A 46 -35.28 -17.67 -28.39
CA GLN A 46 -34.88 -16.26 -28.36
C GLN A 46 -33.37 -16.09 -28.19
N ILE A 47 -32.70 -16.92 -27.37
CA ILE A 47 -31.24 -16.90 -27.22
C ILE A 47 -30.52 -17.32 -28.51
N ILE A 48 -30.99 -18.38 -29.17
CA ILE A 48 -30.38 -18.85 -30.42
C ILE A 48 -30.53 -17.79 -31.51
N GLU A 49 -31.72 -17.21 -31.66
CA GLU A 49 -31.99 -16.14 -32.62
C GLU A 49 -31.20 -14.87 -32.31
N TYR A 50 -31.09 -14.52 -31.03
CA TYR A 50 -30.24 -13.42 -30.59
C TYR A 50 -28.77 -13.69 -30.90
N ALA A 51 -28.28 -14.91 -30.71
CA ALA A 51 -26.89 -15.29 -31.02
C ALA A 51 -26.62 -15.33 -32.54
N GLU A 52 -27.57 -15.81 -33.35
CA GLU A 52 -27.51 -15.77 -34.81
C GLU A 52 -27.49 -14.33 -35.32
N LYS A 53 -28.37 -13.47 -34.77
CA LYS A 53 -28.41 -12.03 -35.05
C LYS A 53 -27.18 -11.29 -34.53
N LYS A 54 -26.58 -11.75 -33.43
CA LYS A 54 -25.31 -11.22 -32.89
C LYS A 54 -24.13 -11.63 -33.77
N LYS A 55 -24.12 -12.84 -34.34
CA LYS A 55 -23.10 -13.29 -35.30
C LYS A 55 -23.16 -12.53 -36.63
N SER A 56 -24.34 -12.08 -37.06
CA SER A 56 -24.48 -11.23 -38.25
C SER A 56 -24.09 -9.75 -38.03
N VAL A 57 -23.86 -9.32 -36.79
CA VAL A 57 -23.51 -7.93 -36.40
C VAL A 57 -22.14 -7.84 -35.70
N LEU A 58 -21.28 -8.85 -35.86
CA LEU A 58 -19.89 -8.78 -35.41
C LEU A 58 -19.01 -8.28 -36.55
N PHE A 59 -18.49 -7.06 -36.44
CA PHE A 59 -17.30 -6.64 -37.19
C PHE A 59 -16.06 -6.98 -36.36
N PRO A 60 -15.29 -8.03 -36.70
CA PRO A 60 -14.09 -8.43 -35.96
C PRO A 60 -12.90 -7.46 -36.13
N THR A 61 -13.04 -6.43 -36.97
CA THR A 61 -12.01 -5.41 -37.22
C THR A 61 -12.66 -4.03 -37.38
N LYS A 62 -11.92 -2.98 -37.01
CA LYS A 62 -12.30 -1.57 -37.17
C LYS A 62 -12.87 -1.34 -38.60
N PRO A 63 -14.09 -0.77 -38.75
CA PRO A 63 -14.65 -0.47 -40.07
C PRO A 63 -13.69 0.42 -40.89
N GLN A 64 -13.45 0.08 -42.15
CA GLN A 64 -12.63 0.91 -43.06
C GLN A 64 -13.49 1.93 -43.81
N LEU A 65 -13.04 3.19 -43.85
CA LEU A 65 -13.78 4.32 -44.43
C LEU A 65 -13.66 4.40 -45.96
N GLY A 66 -14.77 4.75 -46.62
CA GLY A 66 -14.77 5.34 -47.96
C GLY A 66 -14.40 6.82 -47.91
N ARG A 67 -13.43 7.26 -48.73
CA ARG A 67 -13.00 8.67 -48.83
C ARG A 67 -14.11 9.55 -49.42
N LYS A 68 -14.67 10.46 -48.63
CA LYS A 68 -15.12 11.79 -49.08
C LYS A 68 -14.76 12.83 -48.03
N GLU A 69 -14.05 13.87 -48.46
CA GLU A 69 -13.67 15.04 -47.65
C GLU A 69 -14.90 15.89 -47.34
N ALA A 70 -15.67 15.49 -46.34
CA ALA A 70 -16.51 16.41 -45.56
C ALA A 70 -15.72 16.78 -44.29
N ALA A 71 -15.94 17.98 -43.74
CA ALA A 71 -15.31 18.40 -42.49
C ALA A 71 -15.45 17.28 -41.45
N ALA A 72 -14.32 16.68 -41.07
CA ALA A 72 -14.33 15.43 -40.33
C ALA A 72 -15.03 15.67 -38.99
N LEU A 73 -16.21 15.07 -38.82
CA LEU A 73 -16.90 14.99 -37.54
C LEU A 73 -15.89 14.51 -36.48
N ARG A 74 -15.77 15.23 -35.38
CA ARG A 74 -14.85 14.88 -34.29
C ARG A 74 -15.64 14.34 -33.12
N GLY A 75 -15.34 13.12 -32.71
CA GLY A 75 -16.03 12.45 -31.62
C GLY A 75 -15.41 12.82 -30.28
N VAL A 76 -16.23 12.75 -29.24
CA VAL A 76 -15.82 12.94 -27.84
C VAL A 76 -16.17 11.67 -27.09
N VAL A 77 -15.24 11.14 -26.30
CA VAL A 77 -15.53 10.11 -25.30
C VAL A 77 -14.73 10.37 -24.03
N LEU A 78 -15.43 10.47 -22.90
CA LEU A 78 -14.84 10.50 -21.57
C LEU A 78 -15.38 9.35 -20.75
N VAL A 79 -14.58 8.86 -19.82
CA VAL A 79 -14.98 7.85 -18.84
C VAL A 79 -14.82 8.46 -17.45
N ASN A 80 -15.89 8.41 -16.64
CA ASN A 80 -15.97 9.04 -15.32
C ASN A 80 -15.45 10.49 -15.33
N SER A 81 -15.94 11.31 -16.27
CA SER A 81 -15.51 12.70 -16.45
C SER A 81 -13.99 12.89 -16.65
N GLY A 82 -13.30 11.89 -17.22
CA GLY A 82 -11.86 11.93 -17.48
C GLY A 82 -10.99 11.37 -16.36
N ALA A 83 -11.57 10.61 -15.42
CA ALA A 83 -10.81 9.94 -14.37
C ALA A 83 -9.77 8.95 -14.95
N LYS A 84 -8.59 8.90 -14.34
CA LYS A 84 -7.51 7.98 -14.74
C LYS A 84 -7.71 6.56 -14.22
N TYR A 85 -8.36 6.42 -13.07
CA TYR A 85 -8.50 5.16 -12.33
C TYR A 85 -9.94 4.93 -11.87
N THR A 86 -10.30 3.67 -11.65
CA THR A 86 -11.56 3.26 -11.02
C THR A 86 -11.38 1.98 -10.23
N VAL A 87 -12.12 1.82 -9.12
CA VAL A 87 -12.19 0.58 -8.34
C VAL A 87 -13.34 -0.33 -8.77
N THR A 88 -14.14 0.10 -9.74
CA THR A 88 -15.33 -0.63 -10.19
C THR A 88 -15.35 -0.72 -11.72
N PRO A 89 -15.79 -1.86 -12.29
CA PRO A 89 -16.02 -1.97 -13.73
C PRO A 89 -17.24 -1.16 -14.19
N HIS A 90 -18.09 -0.69 -13.26
CA HIS A 90 -19.22 0.18 -13.58
C HIS A 90 -18.76 1.63 -13.67
N VAL A 91 -18.87 2.22 -14.85
CA VAL A 91 -18.42 3.58 -15.17
C VAL A 91 -19.53 4.36 -15.84
N GLU A 92 -19.38 5.68 -15.86
CA GLU A 92 -20.18 6.57 -16.69
C GLU A 92 -19.39 6.98 -17.93
N LEU A 93 -19.97 6.79 -19.11
CA LEU A 93 -19.39 7.28 -20.36
C LEU A 93 -20.09 8.56 -20.79
N THR A 94 -19.30 9.59 -21.08
CA THR A 94 -19.79 10.81 -21.74
C THR A 94 -19.42 10.72 -23.21
N LEU A 95 -20.43 10.60 -24.07
CA LEU A 95 -20.36 10.41 -25.51
C LEU A 95 -20.81 11.67 -26.26
N GLY A 96 -20.36 11.85 -27.50
CA GLY A 96 -20.86 12.93 -28.36
C GLY A 96 -19.87 13.32 -29.44
N THR A 97 -20.05 14.52 -29.98
CA THR A 97 -19.18 15.14 -30.98
C THR A 97 -18.81 16.56 -30.55
N GLU A 98 -17.73 17.14 -31.10
CA GLU A 98 -17.31 18.52 -30.79
C GLU A 98 -18.37 19.56 -31.19
N THR A 99 -19.24 19.22 -32.15
CA THR A 99 -20.39 20.00 -32.60
C THR A 99 -21.69 19.30 -32.20
N ASP A 100 -22.79 20.04 -32.06
CA ASP A 100 -24.13 19.49 -31.76
C ASP A 100 -24.77 18.84 -33.00
N THR A 101 -24.08 17.85 -33.56
CA THR A 101 -24.52 17.13 -34.75
C THR A 101 -25.51 16.03 -34.35
N PRO A 102 -26.68 15.92 -35.00
CA PRO A 102 -27.59 14.80 -34.78
C PRO A 102 -26.92 13.47 -35.10
N LEU A 103 -26.99 12.51 -34.17
CA LEU A 103 -26.39 11.19 -34.29
C LEU A 103 -27.47 10.12 -34.43
N GLU A 104 -27.31 9.25 -35.42
CA GLU A 104 -28.16 8.06 -35.60
C GLU A 104 -27.85 6.99 -34.53
N GLY A 105 -26.56 6.83 -34.23
CA GLY A 105 -26.06 5.85 -33.27
C GLY A 105 -24.54 5.73 -33.32
N PHE A 106 -24.02 4.72 -32.62
CA PHE A 106 -22.59 4.51 -32.49
C PHE A 106 -22.22 3.04 -32.29
N PHE A 107 -21.01 2.68 -32.71
CA PHE A 107 -20.36 1.45 -32.29
C PHE A 107 -19.48 1.71 -31.08
N LEU A 108 -19.62 0.88 -30.04
CA LEU A 108 -18.83 0.95 -28.82
C LEU A 108 -18.07 -0.36 -28.59
N SER A 109 -16.76 -0.25 -28.35
CA SER A 109 -15.91 -1.29 -27.80
C SER A 109 -15.35 -0.80 -26.47
N ALA A 110 -15.52 -1.59 -25.40
CA ALA A 110 -15.21 -1.16 -24.05
C ALA A 110 -14.60 -2.30 -23.23
N GLY A 111 -13.27 -2.44 -23.33
CA GLY A 111 -12.48 -3.41 -22.58
C GLY A 111 -12.39 -4.83 -23.17
N ASP A 112 -13.04 -5.11 -24.29
CA ASP A 112 -13.02 -6.44 -24.94
C ASP A 112 -12.73 -6.42 -26.46
N ASP A 113 -12.26 -5.29 -26.98
CA ASP A 113 -11.96 -5.05 -28.41
C ASP A 113 -13.09 -5.39 -29.39
N SER A 114 -14.30 -5.63 -28.88
CA SER A 114 -15.46 -6.07 -29.64
C SER A 114 -16.47 -4.93 -29.78
N PHE A 115 -16.58 -4.39 -30.98
CA PHE A 115 -17.53 -3.33 -31.29
C PHE A 115 -18.97 -3.84 -31.37
N ARG A 116 -19.90 -3.11 -30.75
CA ARG A 116 -21.34 -3.39 -30.76
C ARG A 116 -22.10 -2.12 -31.11
N TRP A 117 -23.15 -2.23 -31.92
CA TRP A 117 -24.02 -1.11 -32.29
C TRP A 117 -24.95 -0.73 -31.14
N HIS A 118 -25.11 0.57 -30.94
CA HIS A 118 -26.05 1.18 -30.00
C HIS A 118 -26.76 2.35 -30.67
N ASN A 119 -28.07 2.45 -30.48
CA ASN A 119 -28.84 3.63 -30.87
C ASN A 119 -28.52 4.79 -29.93
N TRP A 120 -28.55 6.02 -30.45
CA TRP A 120 -28.37 7.20 -29.61
C TRP A 120 -29.48 7.32 -28.56
N GLN A 121 -29.11 7.64 -27.31
CA GLN A 121 -30.05 7.79 -26.19
C GLN A 121 -29.78 9.08 -25.42
N SER A 122 -28.57 9.20 -24.86
CA SER A 122 -28.15 10.33 -24.04
C SER A 122 -26.64 10.53 -24.17
N MET A 123 -26.20 11.75 -23.86
CA MET A 123 -24.78 12.10 -23.81
C MET A 123 -24.05 11.31 -22.72
N ASN A 124 -24.67 11.10 -21.56
CA ASN A 124 -24.10 10.30 -20.47
C ASN A 124 -24.83 8.96 -20.36
N ILE A 125 -24.07 7.86 -20.38
CA ILE A 125 -24.61 6.50 -20.26
C ILE A 125 -23.86 5.70 -19.18
N PRO A 126 -24.59 4.99 -18.29
CA PRO A 126 -23.97 4.02 -17.40
C PRO A 126 -23.48 2.82 -18.22
N TRP A 127 -22.29 2.33 -17.91
CA TRP A 127 -21.66 1.25 -18.64
C TRP A 127 -20.89 0.29 -17.72
N ARG A 128 -20.85 -1.00 -18.07
CA ARG A 128 -19.99 -1.99 -17.43
C ARG A 128 -18.84 -2.34 -18.36
N ILE A 129 -17.62 -1.94 -18.01
CA ILE A 129 -16.40 -2.31 -18.72
C ILE A 129 -16.22 -3.82 -18.65
N ARG A 130 -15.85 -4.42 -19.79
CA ARG A 130 -15.62 -5.86 -19.88
C ARG A 130 -14.17 -6.24 -19.55
N GLY A 131 -14.02 -7.50 -19.15
CA GLY A 131 -12.77 -8.05 -18.63
C GLY A 131 -12.72 -7.97 -17.11
N GLU A 132 -12.61 -9.13 -16.46
CA GLU A 132 -12.63 -9.26 -15.00
C GLU A 132 -11.28 -8.98 -14.34
N GLU A 133 -10.22 -8.74 -15.12
CA GLU A 133 -8.88 -8.46 -14.62
C GLU A 133 -8.63 -6.96 -14.46
N ASP A 134 -7.81 -6.59 -13.48
CA ASP A 134 -7.31 -5.22 -13.33
C ASP A 134 -6.41 -4.83 -14.50
N GLY A 135 -6.27 -3.53 -14.74
CA GLY A 135 -5.41 -2.97 -15.78
C GLY A 135 -6.10 -1.90 -16.61
N VAL A 136 -5.38 -1.40 -17.60
CA VAL A 136 -5.87 -0.34 -18.50
C VAL A 136 -6.92 -0.92 -19.44
N LYS A 137 -8.11 -0.33 -19.42
CA LYS A 137 -9.25 -0.67 -20.27
C LYS A 137 -9.42 0.41 -21.32
N LYS A 138 -9.31 0.03 -22.59
CA LYS A 138 -9.53 0.92 -23.73
C LYS A 138 -11.01 0.97 -24.08
N ILE A 139 -11.47 2.17 -24.38
CA ILE A 139 -12.82 2.45 -24.86
C ILE A 139 -12.67 3.13 -26.21
N ASN A 140 -13.30 2.56 -27.24
CA ASN A 140 -13.30 3.08 -28.59
C ASN A 140 -14.73 3.26 -29.05
N VAL A 141 -15.03 4.41 -29.63
CA VAL A 141 -16.36 4.77 -30.13
C VAL A 141 -16.26 5.22 -31.58
N VAL A 142 -17.19 4.74 -32.40
CA VAL A 142 -17.38 5.19 -33.78
C VAL A 142 -18.80 5.71 -33.93
N TYR A 143 -18.96 7.01 -34.11
CA TYR A 143 -20.24 7.69 -34.29
C TYR A 143 -20.63 7.76 -35.76
N TYR A 144 -21.93 7.70 -36.04
CA TYR A 144 -22.51 7.92 -37.36
C TYR A 144 -23.53 9.05 -37.29
N ALA A 145 -23.40 10.01 -38.20
CA ALA A 145 -24.40 11.06 -38.37
C ALA A 145 -25.71 10.48 -38.96
N GLU A 146 -26.80 11.21 -38.80
CA GLU A 146 -28.09 10.88 -39.41
C GLU A 146 -27.92 10.65 -40.93
N GLY A 147 -28.44 9.52 -41.44
CA GLY A 147 -28.27 9.12 -42.84
C GLY A 147 -26.96 8.41 -43.19
N PHE A 148 -26.08 8.13 -42.21
CA PHE A 148 -24.84 7.35 -42.35
C PHE A 148 -23.82 7.91 -43.36
N ASP A 149 -23.88 9.21 -43.64
CA ASP A 149 -23.02 9.89 -44.62
C ASP A 149 -21.68 10.36 -44.03
N GLN A 150 -21.59 10.51 -42.70
CA GLN A 150 -20.42 10.96 -41.97
C GLN A 150 -20.13 10.09 -40.75
N THR A 151 -18.84 10.01 -40.36
CA THR A 151 -18.39 9.27 -39.19
C THR A 151 -17.39 10.06 -38.35
N ALA A 152 -17.40 9.81 -37.05
CA ALA A 152 -16.41 10.29 -36.10
C ALA A 152 -15.84 9.14 -35.27
N ILE A 153 -14.57 9.22 -34.91
CA ILE A 153 -13.93 8.25 -34.01
C ILE A 153 -13.49 8.99 -32.76
N ALA A 154 -13.68 8.36 -31.61
CA ALA A 154 -13.14 8.81 -30.34
C ALA A 154 -12.63 7.61 -29.54
N ASP A 155 -11.57 7.82 -28.76
CA ASP A 155 -11.06 6.81 -27.85
C ASP A 155 -10.65 7.43 -26.51
N THR A 156 -10.70 6.60 -25.47
CA THR A 156 -10.22 6.93 -24.13
C THR A 156 -9.81 5.66 -23.40
N SER A 157 -9.27 5.81 -22.20
CA SER A 157 -8.93 4.67 -21.34
C SER A 157 -9.10 4.99 -19.87
N ILE A 158 -9.34 3.94 -19.08
CA ILE A 158 -9.34 4.00 -17.63
C ILE A 158 -8.64 2.76 -17.07
N ALA A 159 -7.86 2.91 -16.02
CA ALA A 159 -7.27 1.79 -15.31
C ALA A 159 -8.23 1.29 -14.23
N LEU A 160 -8.72 0.04 -14.39
CA LEU A 160 -9.44 -0.66 -13.32
C LEU A 160 -8.42 -1.19 -12.33
N ASP A 161 -8.46 -0.69 -11.11
CA ASP A 161 -7.57 -1.10 -10.02
C ASP A 161 -8.39 -1.39 -8.77
N ARG A 162 -8.44 -2.66 -8.37
CA ARG A 162 -9.18 -3.12 -7.18
C ARG A 162 -8.24 -3.60 -6.07
N ARG A 163 -6.92 -3.45 -6.26
CA ARG A 163 -5.94 -4.00 -5.34
C ARG A 163 -5.45 -2.86 -4.47
N PRO A 164 -5.61 -2.98 -3.14
CA PRO A 164 -5.07 -1.96 -2.25
C PRO A 164 -3.53 -1.99 -2.22
N PRO A 165 -2.90 -0.86 -1.87
CA PRO A 165 -1.48 -0.84 -1.54
C PRO A 165 -1.14 -1.78 -0.40
N TRP A 166 0.12 -2.22 -0.36
CA TRP A 166 0.66 -3.09 0.68
C TRP A 166 2.09 -2.70 1.04
N GLY A 167 2.56 -3.09 2.22
CA GLY A 167 3.92 -2.81 2.65
C GLY A 167 4.12 -2.82 4.15
N SER A 168 5.19 -2.17 4.59
CA SER A 168 5.55 -2.03 6.00
C SER A 168 6.26 -0.70 6.25
N PHE A 169 6.52 -0.39 7.53
CA PHE A 169 7.35 0.75 7.90
C PHE A 169 8.12 0.49 9.19
N GLY A 170 9.24 1.19 9.35
CA GLY A 170 10.08 1.18 10.55
C GLY A 170 10.01 2.50 11.30
N ILE A 171 10.26 2.46 12.61
CA ILE A 171 10.48 3.63 13.46
C ILE A 171 12.00 3.77 13.67
N ASN A 172 12.54 4.99 13.51
CA ASN A 172 13.97 5.31 13.66
C ASN A 172 14.89 4.31 12.94
N ASP A 173 14.64 4.10 11.64
CA ASP A 173 15.39 3.18 10.79
C ASP A 173 15.45 1.72 11.32
N GLY A 174 14.43 1.31 12.10
CA GLY A 174 14.31 -0.04 12.67
C GLY A 174 14.92 -0.19 14.07
N GLY A 175 15.20 0.92 14.77
CA GLY A 175 15.69 0.93 16.14
C GLY A 175 14.77 0.15 17.09
N LYS A 176 15.38 -0.63 18.00
CA LYS A 176 14.64 -1.37 19.04
C LYS A 176 14.20 -0.46 20.19
N TYR A 177 15.04 0.51 20.53
CA TYR A 177 14.86 1.44 21.63
C TYR A 177 15.00 2.88 21.14
N THR A 178 14.39 3.81 21.87
CA THR A 178 14.63 5.25 21.73
C THR A 178 14.38 5.93 23.06
N ASN A 179 15.08 7.04 23.30
CA ASN A 179 14.81 7.94 24.40
C ASN A 179 14.19 9.28 23.96
N ASP A 180 13.72 9.36 22.72
CA ASP A 180 13.05 10.53 22.17
C ASP A 180 11.61 10.18 21.79
N THR A 181 10.65 11.00 22.22
CA THR A 181 9.26 10.88 21.82
C THR A 181 9.03 11.33 20.37
N SER A 182 9.95 12.09 19.80
CA SER A 182 9.90 12.59 18.43
C SER A 182 10.67 11.65 17.48
N VAL A 183 9.95 10.79 16.78
CA VAL A 183 10.55 9.72 15.96
C VAL A 183 10.41 9.98 14.46
N ARG A 184 11.26 9.30 13.69
CA ARG A 184 11.16 9.20 12.24
C ARG A 184 10.43 7.91 11.85
N LEU A 185 9.52 8.00 10.88
CA LEU A 185 8.84 6.86 10.27
C LEU A 185 9.33 6.67 8.84
N ASN A 186 9.74 5.45 8.48
CA ASN A 186 10.29 5.10 7.17
C ASN A 186 9.41 4.04 6.50
N PHE A 187 8.72 4.40 5.41
CA PHE A 187 7.73 3.57 4.74
C PHE A 187 8.29 2.86 3.50
N SER A 188 7.96 1.58 3.37
CA SER A 188 8.20 0.73 2.20
C SER A 188 6.87 0.18 1.72
N VAL A 189 6.08 1.04 1.06
CA VAL A 189 4.74 0.73 0.54
C VAL A 189 4.76 0.71 -0.97
N TYR A 190 4.02 -0.24 -1.54
CA TYR A 190 3.96 -0.50 -2.97
C TYR A 190 2.50 -0.58 -3.42
N ASP A 191 2.27 -0.12 -4.64
CA ASP A 191 1.05 -0.37 -5.39
C ASP A 191 1.42 -0.76 -6.83
N LYS A 192 0.60 -1.60 -7.47
CA LYS A 192 0.93 -2.19 -8.77
C LYS A 192 0.48 -1.33 -9.96
N LEU A 193 -0.54 -0.50 -9.81
CA LEU A 193 -1.22 0.10 -10.98
C LEU A 193 -1.50 1.60 -10.81
N SER A 194 -2.16 2.02 -9.73
CA SER A 194 -2.53 3.42 -9.51
C SER A 194 -1.55 4.21 -8.63
N GLY A 195 -0.53 3.56 -8.10
CA GLY A 195 0.52 4.16 -7.27
C GLY A 195 0.00 4.56 -5.88
N VAL A 196 0.89 4.78 -4.93
CA VAL A 196 0.50 5.19 -3.58
C VAL A 196 0.25 6.70 -3.56
N ALA A 197 -0.96 7.11 -3.16
CA ALA A 197 -1.39 8.51 -3.23
C ALA A 197 -1.42 9.20 -1.86
N GLY A 198 -1.91 8.52 -0.83
CA GLY A 198 -2.08 9.13 0.49
C GLY A 198 -1.80 8.20 1.66
N ILE A 199 -1.61 8.82 2.83
CA ILE A 199 -1.35 8.16 4.11
C ILE A 199 -2.06 8.88 5.26
N CYS A 200 -2.57 8.10 6.21
CA CYS A 200 -2.99 8.58 7.53
C CYS A 200 -2.36 7.72 8.63
N LEU A 201 -2.14 8.33 9.80
CA LEU A 201 -1.41 7.74 10.92
C LEU A 201 -2.23 7.73 12.20
N SER A 202 -1.84 6.89 13.15
CA SER A 202 -2.44 6.82 14.47
C SER A 202 -1.44 6.26 15.51
N ASN A 203 -1.59 6.66 16.77
CA ASN A 203 -0.86 6.11 17.91
C ASN A 203 -1.66 5.06 18.69
N ASP A 204 -2.96 4.94 18.44
CA ASP A 204 -3.89 4.05 19.18
C ASP A 204 -4.68 3.09 18.27
N GLY A 205 -4.59 3.27 16.95
CA GLY A 205 -5.34 2.51 15.95
C GLY A 205 -6.83 2.88 15.87
N MET A 206 -7.29 3.84 16.66
CA MET A 206 -8.69 4.26 16.77
C MET A 206 -8.90 5.68 16.23
N VAL A 207 -8.06 6.62 16.67
CA VAL A 207 -8.08 8.02 16.23
C VAL A 207 -6.99 8.21 15.19
N TRP A 208 -7.41 8.62 13.99
CA TRP A 208 -6.55 8.76 12.82
C TRP A 208 -6.37 10.22 12.45
N THR A 209 -5.20 10.58 11.94
CA THR A 209 -5.00 11.87 11.27
C THR A 209 -5.87 11.96 10.02
N ASP A 210 -6.07 13.17 9.53
CA ASP A 210 -6.56 13.35 8.16
C ASP A 210 -5.62 12.71 7.14
N TRP A 211 -6.16 12.41 5.97
CA TRP A 211 -5.37 11.92 4.84
C TRP A 211 -4.43 13.02 4.35
N THR A 212 -3.16 12.65 4.16
CA THR A 212 -2.13 13.53 3.61
C THR A 212 -1.46 12.86 2.42
N THR A 213 -0.80 13.65 1.56
CA THR A 213 -0.02 13.11 0.43
C THR A 213 1.05 12.13 0.93
N TYR A 214 1.13 10.97 0.28
CA TYR A 214 2.09 9.94 0.65
C TYR A 214 3.54 10.44 0.59
N ARG A 215 4.32 10.10 1.62
CA ARG A 215 5.77 10.31 1.70
C ARG A 215 6.41 9.05 2.25
N SER A 216 7.56 8.65 1.69
CA SER A 216 8.33 7.50 2.19
C SER A 216 9.03 7.77 3.53
N SER A 217 9.06 9.02 3.99
CA SER A 217 9.58 9.39 5.30
C SER A 217 8.72 10.49 5.92
N ILE A 218 8.38 10.30 7.19
CA ILE A 218 7.73 11.30 8.04
C ILE A 218 8.66 11.57 9.22
N TYR A 219 8.96 12.84 9.45
CA TYR A 219 9.85 13.28 10.53
C TYR A 219 9.01 13.86 11.67
N ASN A 220 9.57 13.82 12.87
CA ASN A 220 9.01 14.43 14.08
C ASN A 220 7.62 13.89 14.47
N TRP A 221 7.34 12.61 14.18
CA TRP A 221 6.13 11.96 14.65
C TRP A 221 6.18 11.85 16.18
N GLN A 222 5.16 12.36 16.87
CA GLN A 222 5.13 12.38 18.33
C GLN A 222 4.50 11.10 18.88
N LEU A 223 5.29 10.33 19.63
CA LEU A 223 4.81 9.20 20.42
C LEU A 223 4.12 9.71 21.71
N PRO A 224 3.14 8.97 22.24
CA PRO A 224 2.59 9.25 23.55
C PRO A 224 3.69 9.23 24.64
N PRO A 225 3.61 10.11 25.65
CA PRO A 225 4.60 10.17 26.73
C PRO A 225 4.58 8.92 27.62
N GLY A 226 5.64 8.77 28.42
CA GLY A 226 5.82 7.67 29.39
C GLY A 226 6.54 6.47 28.77
N ASP A 227 7.36 5.78 29.54
CA ASP A 227 8.18 4.67 29.04
C ASP A 227 7.33 3.44 28.67
N GLY A 228 7.93 2.49 27.97
CA GLY A 228 7.28 1.27 27.50
C GLY A 228 7.10 1.21 25.98
N THR A 229 6.57 0.08 25.51
CA THR A 229 6.35 -0.15 24.08
C THR A 229 5.36 0.84 23.49
N LYS A 230 5.79 1.58 22.47
CA LYS A 230 4.97 2.48 21.67
C LYS A 230 4.65 1.83 20.33
N LYS A 231 3.41 1.99 19.87
CA LYS A 231 2.94 1.49 18.58
C LYS A 231 2.47 2.64 17.72
N VAL A 232 2.80 2.58 16.44
CA VAL A 232 2.29 3.47 15.42
C VAL A 232 1.56 2.62 14.39
N TYR A 233 0.45 3.16 13.89
CA TYR A 233 -0.42 2.54 12.92
C TYR A 233 -0.48 3.45 11.69
N ALA A 234 -0.53 2.84 10.50
CA ALA A 234 -0.73 3.57 9.26
C ALA A 234 -1.75 2.88 8.37
N ARG A 235 -2.46 3.67 7.58
CA ARG A 235 -3.20 3.23 6.40
C ARG A 235 -2.76 4.08 5.23
N VAL A 236 -2.72 3.48 4.06
CA VAL A 236 -2.38 4.15 2.81
C VAL A 236 -3.50 3.92 1.81
N HIS A 237 -3.67 4.83 0.86
CA HIS A 237 -4.54 4.62 -0.28
C HIS A 237 -3.81 4.89 -1.58
N ASP A 238 -4.29 4.28 -2.65
CA ASP A 238 -3.76 4.46 -3.99
C ASP A 238 -4.48 5.59 -4.76
N GLY A 239 -4.10 5.77 -6.03
CA GLY A 239 -4.74 6.73 -6.94
C GLY A 239 -6.16 6.33 -7.39
N ALA A 240 -6.55 5.06 -7.22
CA ALA A 240 -7.90 4.57 -7.51
C ALA A 240 -8.87 4.74 -6.34
N GLY A 241 -8.36 4.87 -5.12
CA GLY A 241 -9.12 4.96 -3.88
C GLY A 241 -9.16 3.65 -3.07
N ASN A 242 -8.41 2.62 -3.44
CA ASN A 242 -8.29 1.42 -2.59
C ASN A 242 -7.46 1.76 -1.35
N ILE A 243 -7.92 1.29 -0.19
CA ILE A 243 -7.28 1.53 1.11
C ILE A 243 -6.61 0.24 1.60
N SER A 244 -5.37 0.32 2.06
CA SER A 244 -4.64 -0.81 2.62
C SER A 244 -5.29 -1.35 3.90
N GLY A 245 -4.91 -2.59 4.24
CA GLY A 245 -4.97 -3.02 5.64
C GLY A 245 -4.18 -2.08 6.55
N VAL A 246 -4.42 -2.17 7.86
CA VAL A 246 -3.62 -1.43 8.85
C VAL A 246 -2.23 -2.05 8.90
N ILE A 247 -1.21 -1.24 8.63
CA ILE A 247 0.19 -1.61 8.85
C ILE A 247 0.67 -0.99 10.15
N THR A 248 1.56 -1.68 10.88
CA THR A 248 1.97 -1.25 12.22
C THR A 248 3.48 -1.39 12.41
N SER A 249 4.03 -0.54 13.27
CA SER A 249 5.41 -0.64 13.74
C SER A 249 5.47 -0.28 15.23
N SER A 250 6.50 -0.73 15.93
CA SER A 250 6.66 -0.50 17.37
C SER A 250 8.10 -0.23 17.76
N ILE A 251 8.29 0.54 18.82
CA ILE A 251 9.58 0.84 19.43
C ILE A 251 9.45 0.83 20.95
N GLN A 252 10.49 0.43 21.67
CA GLN A 252 10.54 0.58 23.13
C GLN A 252 11.00 2.00 23.46
N LEU A 253 10.11 2.82 24.01
CA LEU A 253 10.49 4.15 24.53
C LEU A 253 11.01 3.98 25.95
N ASP A 254 12.19 4.53 26.21
CA ASP A 254 12.74 4.67 27.55
C ASP A 254 13.42 6.02 27.67
N THR A 255 12.90 6.88 28.53
CA THR A 255 13.37 8.25 28.75
C THR A 255 14.05 8.42 30.11
N THR A 256 14.20 7.33 30.86
CA THR A 256 14.68 7.35 32.23
C THR A 256 16.16 6.94 32.26
N PRO A 257 17.08 7.78 32.75
CA PRO A 257 18.47 7.38 32.93
C PRO A 257 18.64 6.33 34.04
N PRO A 258 19.63 5.43 33.92
CA PRO A 258 19.87 4.39 34.90
C PRO A 258 20.33 4.96 36.24
N LEU A 259 19.92 4.35 37.35
CA LEU A 259 20.38 4.71 38.69
C LEU A 259 21.72 4.05 39.00
N LEU A 260 22.71 4.82 39.48
CA LEU A 260 24.02 4.29 39.86
C LEU A 260 24.15 4.20 41.38
N TRP A 261 24.55 3.03 41.88
CA TRP A 261 24.82 2.82 43.30
C TRP A 261 26.04 1.91 43.56
N PHE A 262 26.44 1.82 44.83
CA PHE A 262 27.58 1.03 45.31
C PHE A 262 28.90 1.26 44.56
N ILE A 263 29.16 2.51 44.15
CA ILE A 263 30.43 2.90 43.53
C ILE A 263 31.56 2.67 44.53
N ASN A 264 32.44 1.72 44.19
CA ASN A 264 33.53 1.27 45.03
C ASN A 264 34.84 1.30 44.24
N LEU A 265 35.94 1.61 44.94
CA LEU A 265 37.29 1.60 44.39
C LEU A 265 38.17 0.64 45.19
N LYS A 266 38.86 -0.25 44.48
CA LYS A 266 39.80 -1.21 45.04
C LYS A 266 41.18 -1.03 44.43
N HIS A 267 42.20 -0.88 45.27
CA HIS A 267 43.59 -0.88 44.81
C HIS A 267 44.03 -2.31 44.47
N LEU A 268 44.51 -2.51 43.24
CA LEU A 268 45.10 -3.78 42.80
C LEU A 268 46.62 -3.76 42.93
N SER A 269 47.26 -2.63 42.58
CA SER A 269 48.70 -2.43 42.68
C SER A 269 49.03 -0.94 42.92
N PRO A 270 50.31 -0.53 43.05
CA PRO A 270 50.72 0.88 43.04
C PRO A 270 50.37 1.63 41.75
N THR A 271 50.09 0.93 40.65
CA THR A 271 49.85 1.54 39.32
C THR A 271 48.49 1.15 38.74
N SER A 272 47.63 0.45 39.50
CA SER A 272 46.30 0.04 39.03
C SER A 272 45.24 -0.02 40.11
N VAL A 273 44.01 0.32 39.71
CA VAL A 273 42.80 0.25 40.53
C VAL A 273 41.66 -0.37 39.75
N GLU A 274 40.70 -0.94 40.46
CA GLU A 274 39.43 -1.45 39.94
C GLU A 274 38.30 -0.60 40.50
N ILE A 275 37.41 -0.15 39.64
CA ILE A 275 36.22 0.62 39.98
C ILE A 275 35.01 -0.22 39.61
N THR A 276 34.11 -0.41 40.58
CA THR A 276 32.90 -1.21 40.41
C THR A 276 31.68 -0.42 40.83
N TRP A 277 30.56 -0.64 40.15
CA TRP A 277 29.26 -0.09 40.54
C TRP A 277 28.14 -0.99 40.01
N MET A 278 26.90 -0.66 40.36
CA MET A 278 25.72 -1.38 39.92
C MET A 278 24.69 -0.39 39.36
N THR A 279 23.81 -0.89 38.48
CA THR A 279 22.65 -0.18 37.94
C THR A 279 21.35 -0.94 38.17
N ASP A 280 20.22 -0.26 38.01
CA ASP A 280 18.86 -0.83 38.04
C ASP A 280 18.47 -1.52 36.72
N GLU A 281 19.22 -1.30 35.65
CA GLU A 281 19.00 -1.85 34.32
C GLU A 281 20.31 -2.14 33.59
N ASP A 282 20.24 -2.89 32.49
CA ASP A 282 21.41 -3.23 31.67
C ASP A 282 21.98 -1.97 30.99
N CYS A 283 23.24 -1.66 31.28
CA CYS A 283 23.94 -0.49 30.75
C CYS A 283 25.36 -0.83 30.29
N ASP A 284 25.93 0.02 29.44
CA ASP A 284 27.38 0.03 29.22
C ASP A 284 28.15 0.46 30.48
N SER A 285 29.46 0.22 30.48
CA SER A 285 30.34 0.59 31.59
C SER A 285 31.40 1.57 31.12
N ALA A 286 31.49 2.75 31.73
CA ALA A 286 32.58 3.69 31.45
C ALA A 286 33.09 4.39 32.69
N VAL A 287 34.41 4.65 32.73
CA VAL A 287 35.04 5.53 33.72
C VAL A 287 35.82 6.61 33.01
N GLU A 288 35.50 7.85 33.34
CA GLU A 288 36.33 9.01 33.03
C GLU A 288 37.23 9.31 34.23
N PHE A 289 38.54 9.41 34.01
CA PHE A 289 39.49 9.77 35.06
C PHE A 289 40.56 10.76 34.58
N ARG A 290 41.18 11.45 35.54
CA ARG A 290 42.23 12.44 35.31
C ARG A 290 43.12 12.64 36.52
N LEU A 291 44.26 13.31 36.34
CA LEU A 291 45.08 13.79 37.46
C LEU A 291 44.31 14.84 38.27
N ASP A 292 44.47 14.84 39.60
CA ASP A 292 43.81 15.84 40.47
C ASP A 292 44.24 17.28 40.13
N THR A 293 45.48 17.43 39.63
CA THR A 293 46.10 18.71 39.27
C THR A 293 45.79 19.18 37.85
N ASP A 294 45.35 18.28 36.95
CA ASP A 294 45.07 18.61 35.55
C ASP A 294 43.60 18.34 35.22
N ARG A 295 42.84 19.43 35.02
CA ARG A 295 41.41 19.36 34.66
C ARG A 295 41.16 19.20 33.16
N ARG A 296 42.18 19.33 32.31
CA ARG A 296 42.02 19.35 30.84
C ARG A 296 42.25 17.98 30.21
N GLN A 297 43.10 17.13 30.79
CA GLN A 297 43.33 15.77 30.31
C GLN A 297 42.39 14.77 30.98
N ILE A 298 41.28 14.46 30.33
CA ILE A 298 40.37 13.38 30.73
C ILE A 298 40.69 12.15 29.87
N VAL A 299 40.83 11.00 30.53
CA VAL A 299 40.95 9.69 29.89
C VAL A 299 39.67 8.92 30.17
N THR A 300 39.09 8.31 29.13
CA THR A 300 37.89 7.47 29.25
C THR A 300 38.26 6.02 28.94
N ILE A 301 37.94 5.13 29.88
CA ILE A 301 37.98 3.68 29.66
C ILE A 301 36.54 3.19 29.57
N ARG A 302 36.23 2.33 28.61
CA ARG A 302 34.89 1.82 28.35
C ARG A 302 34.90 0.30 28.20
N ASP A 303 33.79 -0.30 28.56
CA ASP A 303 33.39 -1.67 28.27
C ASP A 303 31.97 -1.62 27.70
N ASP A 304 31.80 -2.19 26.50
CA ASP A 304 30.55 -2.14 25.75
C ASP A 304 29.61 -3.30 26.14
N GLU A 305 30.00 -4.18 27.08
CA GLU A 305 29.10 -5.19 27.63
C GLU A 305 27.98 -4.54 28.46
N PHE A 306 26.74 -4.85 28.09
CA PHE A 306 25.55 -4.41 28.80
C PHE A 306 25.28 -5.31 30.00
N THR A 307 25.33 -4.73 31.20
CA THR A 307 25.20 -5.46 32.46
C THR A 307 24.63 -4.54 33.55
N THR A 308 24.18 -5.14 34.65
CA THR A 308 23.83 -4.44 35.90
C THR A 308 24.98 -4.38 36.89
N HIS A 309 26.06 -5.12 36.66
CA HIS A 309 27.26 -5.16 37.50
C HIS A 309 28.49 -4.76 36.69
N HIS A 310 29.00 -3.57 36.96
CA HIS A 310 30.04 -2.95 36.16
C HIS A 310 31.40 -3.06 36.82
N VAL A 311 32.43 -3.31 36.01
CA VAL A 311 33.82 -3.39 36.46
C VAL A 311 34.72 -2.71 35.43
N ILE A 312 35.43 -1.66 35.82
CA ILE A 312 36.45 -1.02 34.99
C ILE A 312 37.78 -1.00 35.73
N ARG A 313 38.84 -1.44 35.05
CA ARG A 313 40.21 -1.40 35.55
C ARG A 313 40.97 -0.23 34.94
N LEU A 314 41.59 0.56 35.80
CA LEU A 314 42.52 1.62 35.41
C LEU A 314 43.95 1.11 35.63
N GLU A 315 44.77 1.15 34.58
CA GLU A 315 46.14 0.65 34.57
C GLU A 315 47.14 1.75 34.22
N ASN A 316 48.44 1.45 34.35
CA ASN A 316 49.54 2.35 34.00
C ASN A 316 49.48 3.72 34.72
N LEU A 317 48.92 3.76 35.92
CA LEU A 317 48.87 4.96 36.75
C LEU A 317 50.22 5.23 37.40
N LYS A 318 50.57 6.50 37.59
CA LYS A 318 51.74 6.89 38.39
C LYS A 318 51.53 6.53 39.87
N PRO A 319 52.51 5.90 40.56
CA PRO A 319 52.45 5.68 42.02
C PRO A 319 52.37 6.99 42.82
N SER A 320 51.90 6.92 44.07
CA SER A 320 51.79 8.07 44.99
C SER A 320 51.14 9.32 44.38
N THR A 321 50.20 9.15 43.45
CA THR A 321 49.62 10.23 42.64
C THR A 321 48.11 10.27 42.84
N LYS A 322 47.56 11.48 43.00
CA LYS A 322 46.14 11.69 43.20
C LYS A 322 45.41 11.87 41.87
N TYR A 323 44.30 11.16 41.73
CA TYR A 323 43.41 11.16 40.57
C TYR A 323 41.98 11.49 40.98
N ARG A 324 41.19 11.92 40.00
CA ARG A 324 39.73 12.08 40.09
C ARG A 324 39.07 11.20 39.05
N PHE A 325 37.89 10.66 39.37
CA PHE A 325 37.12 9.87 38.42
C PHE A 325 35.61 10.08 38.55
N LYS A 326 34.88 9.71 37.50
CA LYS A 326 33.44 9.52 37.45
C LYS A 326 33.14 8.20 36.76
N ALA A 327 32.22 7.42 37.31
CA ALA A 327 31.55 6.33 36.61
C ALA A 327 30.40 6.90 35.74
N LEU A 328 30.25 6.34 34.55
CA LEU A 328 29.22 6.64 33.56
C LEU A 328 28.59 5.32 33.11
N SER A 329 27.27 5.32 32.95
CA SER A 329 26.52 4.18 32.40
C SER A 329 25.42 4.70 31.48
N ARG A 330 25.31 4.10 30.31
CA ARG A 330 24.29 4.38 29.31
C ARG A 330 23.46 3.14 29.05
N ASP A 331 22.15 3.29 29.09
CA ASP A 331 21.20 2.21 28.79
C ASP A 331 21.10 1.92 27.27
N LEU A 332 20.25 0.96 26.93
CA LEU A 332 20.01 0.56 25.53
C LEU A 332 19.25 1.62 24.70
N ALA A 333 18.54 2.54 25.35
CA ALA A 333 17.80 3.63 24.70
C ALA A 333 18.66 4.88 24.47
N GLY A 334 19.83 4.95 25.09
CA GLY A 334 20.78 6.05 25.02
C GLY A 334 20.75 7.02 26.19
N ASN A 335 19.98 6.75 27.25
CA ASN A 335 19.98 7.59 28.46
C ASN A 335 21.29 7.41 29.23
N LEU A 336 21.93 8.53 29.56
CA LEU A 336 23.24 8.54 30.22
C LEU A 336 23.11 9.01 31.66
N SER A 337 23.63 8.21 32.58
CA SER A 337 23.86 8.64 33.96
C SER A 337 25.34 8.81 34.26
N VAL A 338 25.65 9.84 35.04
CA VAL A 338 27.01 10.18 35.46
C VAL A 338 27.03 10.33 36.97
N SER A 339 27.89 9.57 37.62
CA SER A 339 28.09 9.68 39.05
C SER A 339 28.69 11.04 39.46
N ARG A 340 28.62 11.33 40.76
CA ARG A 340 29.44 12.41 41.33
C ARG A 340 30.93 12.14 41.10
N GLU A 341 31.74 13.18 41.25
CA GLU A 341 33.19 13.02 41.16
C GLU A 341 33.79 12.44 42.45
N TYR A 342 34.63 11.44 42.29
CA TYR A 342 35.40 10.80 43.36
C TYR A 342 36.89 11.12 43.20
N SER A 343 37.68 10.95 44.26
CA SER A 343 39.14 11.06 44.20
C SER A 343 39.82 9.92 44.94
N PHE A 344 40.97 9.49 44.45
CA PHE A 344 41.82 8.49 45.09
C PHE A 344 43.29 8.83 44.88
N ALA A 345 44.18 8.26 45.70
CA ALA A 345 45.61 8.32 45.49
C ALA A 345 46.16 6.91 45.32
N THR A 346 46.99 6.69 44.30
CA THR A 346 47.66 5.40 44.11
C THR A 346 48.63 5.11 45.25
N LYS A 347 48.83 3.82 45.55
CA LYS A 347 49.78 3.40 46.59
C LYS A 347 51.21 3.76 46.19
N ALA A 348 52.09 3.87 47.18
CA ALA A 348 53.53 4.00 46.92
C ALA A 348 54.07 2.74 46.25
N GLN A 349 55.10 2.90 45.42
CA GLN A 349 55.86 1.77 44.91
C GLN A 349 56.75 1.28 46.04
N ASN A 350 56.56 0.04 46.49
CA ASN A 350 57.45 -0.54 47.49
C ASN A 350 58.83 -0.68 46.86
N GLU A 351 59.82 0.04 47.39
CA GLU A 351 61.23 -0.26 47.15
C GLU A 351 61.52 -1.61 47.82
N LYS A 352 62.01 -2.58 47.04
CA LYS A 352 62.49 -3.86 47.55
C LYS A 352 63.94 -3.74 48.00
#